data_AF-A0A7V1IEL3-F1
#
_entry.id   AF-A0A7V1IEL3-F1
#
_cell.length_a   1.000
_cell.length_b   1.000
_cell.length_c   1.000
_cell.angle_alpha   90.00
_cell.angle_beta   90.00
_cell.angle_gamma   90.00
#
_symmetry.space_group_name_H-M   'P 1'
#
loop_
_entity.id
_entity.type
_entity.pdbx_description
1 polymer ?
#
loop_
_entity_poly.entity_id
_entity_poly.type
_entity_poly.pdbx_seq_one_letter_code
_entity_poly.pdbx_strand_id
1 'polypeptide(L)'
;MSTLPMASHLFPPRRLRAPGAGGKGKATLRAREEIDERYRWELADIFPDRAAWEAACGELERRIEEVVALKGTLSQGAARLLDLFRLSDELGQLAHRVWYWAALRYDEDQRDNGIGALRQQVQA
;
A
#
# COMPACT_ATOMS: atom_id res chain seq x y z
N MET A 1 -17.94 -17.77 -51.86
CA MET A 1 -17.62 -18.19 -50.48
C MET A 1 -16.11 -18.34 -50.39
N SER A 2 -15.43 -17.27 -49.97
CA SER A 2 -13.97 -17.21 -49.82
C SER A 2 -13.70 -17.02 -48.34
N THR A 3 -13.05 -18.00 -47.71
CA THR A 3 -12.64 -17.94 -46.30
C THR A 3 -11.13 -18.03 -46.26
N LEU A 4 -10.48 -16.88 -46.06
CA LEU A 4 -9.07 -16.77 -45.70
C LEU A 4 -8.84 -17.40 -44.31
N PRO A 5 -7.79 -18.22 -44.11
CA PRO A 5 -7.36 -18.58 -42.76
C PRO A 5 -6.51 -17.44 -42.16
N MET A 6 -6.89 -17.03 -40.94
CA MET A 6 -6.21 -16.02 -40.15
C MET A 6 -4.80 -16.45 -39.73
N ALA A 7 -3.91 -15.48 -39.77
CA ALA A 7 -2.54 -15.55 -39.27
C ALA A 7 -2.50 -15.63 -37.73
N SER A 8 -2.28 -16.83 -37.19
CA SER A 8 -1.94 -17.04 -35.77
C SER A 8 -0.44 -16.86 -35.54
N HIS A 9 0.03 -15.62 -35.38
CA HIS A 9 1.42 -15.31 -34.97
C HIS A 9 1.52 -14.92 -33.48
N LEU A 10 0.72 -15.56 -32.61
CA LEU A 10 0.75 -15.25 -31.18
C LEU A 10 1.62 -16.25 -30.41
N PHE A 11 2.85 -15.83 -30.13
CA PHE A 11 3.79 -16.37 -29.13
C PHE A 11 4.18 -17.87 -29.22
N PRO A 12 5.45 -18.21 -29.51
CA PRO A 12 5.90 -19.59 -29.39
C PRO A 12 5.85 -20.06 -27.91
N PRO A 13 5.58 -21.35 -27.63
CA PRO A 13 5.56 -21.86 -26.27
C PRO A 13 6.97 -21.75 -25.67
N ARG A 14 7.09 -20.96 -24.60
CA ARG A 14 8.34 -20.80 -23.83
C ARG A 14 8.67 -22.16 -23.20
N ARG A 15 9.59 -22.92 -23.82
CA ARG A 15 10.14 -24.13 -23.19
C ARG A 15 10.82 -23.70 -21.89
N LEU A 16 10.27 -24.11 -20.75
CA LEU A 16 10.93 -24.01 -19.47
C LEU A 16 12.22 -24.84 -19.57
N ARG A 17 13.37 -24.17 -19.63
CA ARG A 17 14.67 -24.83 -19.48
C ARG A 17 14.73 -25.37 -18.05
N ALA A 18 14.76 -26.69 -17.91
CA ALA A 18 15.03 -27.32 -16.62
C ALA A 18 16.37 -26.77 -16.08
N PRO A 19 16.45 -26.34 -14.81
CA PRO A 19 17.70 -25.90 -14.24
C PRO A 19 18.68 -27.08 -14.23
N GLY A 20 19.78 -26.92 -14.96
CA GLY A 20 20.91 -27.84 -14.92
C GLY A 20 21.46 -27.91 -13.50
N ALA A 21 21.82 -29.12 -13.09
CA ALA A 21 22.49 -29.40 -11.82
C ALA A 21 23.73 -28.51 -11.66
N GLY A 22 23.72 -27.66 -10.62
CA GLY A 22 24.85 -26.80 -10.27
C GLY A 22 24.80 -26.39 -8.81
N GLY A 23 25.67 -27.01 -8.00
CA GLY A 23 26.19 -26.47 -6.74
C GLY A 23 25.26 -26.46 -5.52
N LYS A 24 25.46 -27.39 -4.58
CA LYS A 24 25.04 -27.24 -3.18
C LYS A 24 25.90 -26.18 -2.49
N GLY A 25 25.59 -24.90 -2.69
CA GLY A 25 26.00 -23.81 -1.81
C GLY A 25 24.76 -23.26 -1.12
N LYS A 26 24.76 -23.10 0.21
CA LYS A 26 23.74 -22.28 0.87
C LYS A 26 23.83 -20.88 0.25
N ALA A 27 22.92 -20.54 -0.64
CA ALA A 27 22.80 -19.17 -1.10
C ALA A 27 22.37 -18.34 0.11
N THR A 28 23.29 -17.55 0.65
CA THR A 28 22.98 -16.57 1.69
C THR A 28 22.04 -15.55 1.06
N LEU A 29 20.81 -15.48 1.55
CA LEU A 29 19.86 -14.46 1.13
C LEU A 29 20.38 -13.10 1.63
N ARG A 30 20.43 -12.12 0.74
CA ARG A 30 20.82 -10.74 1.08
C ARG A 30 19.82 -10.13 2.05
N ALA A 31 20.29 -9.28 2.96
CA ALA A 31 19.42 -8.45 3.77
C ALA A 31 18.79 -7.34 2.91
N ARG A 32 17.64 -6.79 3.34
CA ARG A 32 16.90 -5.77 2.57
C ARG A 32 17.75 -4.51 2.38
N GLU A 33 18.54 -4.17 3.38
CA GLU A 33 19.44 -3.02 3.46
C GLU A 33 20.61 -3.12 2.47
N GLU A 34 20.99 -4.35 2.09
CA GLU A 34 22.08 -4.59 1.15
C GLU A 34 21.65 -4.35 -0.31
N ILE A 35 20.35 -4.21 -0.59
CA ILE A 35 19.81 -4.01 -1.94
C ILE A 35 19.97 -2.55 -2.35
N ASP A 36 20.53 -2.32 -3.54
CA ASP A 36 20.67 -0.98 -4.13
C ASP A 36 19.31 -0.28 -4.23
N GLU A 37 19.28 1.00 -3.86
CA GLU A 37 18.07 1.82 -3.74
C GLU A 37 17.24 1.83 -5.03
N ARG A 38 17.88 1.75 -6.20
CA ARG A 38 17.20 1.68 -7.50
C ARG A 38 16.27 0.48 -7.67
N TYR A 39 16.43 -0.55 -6.84
CA TYR A 39 15.60 -1.77 -6.81
C TYR A 39 14.68 -1.82 -5.58
N ARG A 40 14.68 -0.77 -4.75
CA ARG A 40 13.77 -0.61 -3.62
C ARG A 40 12.60 0.30 -4.03
N TRP A 41 11.51 0.18 -3.31
CA TRP A 41 10.34 1.01 -3.55
C TRP A 41 10.55 2.31 -2.75
N GLU A 42 10.27 3.46 -3.35
CA GLU A 42 10.39 4.73 -2.64
C GLU A 42 9.10 5.03 -1.89
N LEU A 43 9.14 4.99 -0.56
CA LEU A 43 7.97 5.21 0.29
C LEU A 43 7.92 6.63 0.86
N ALA A 44 8.98 7.43 0.67
CA ALA A 44 9.03 8.82 1.08
C ALA A 44 7.93 9.68 0.42
N ASP A 45 7.44 9.27 -0.76
CA ASP A 45 6.33 9.92 -1.47
C ASP A 45 4.99 9.83 -0.70
N ILE A 46 4.83 8.82 0.17
CA ILE A 46 3.64 8.69 1.03
C ILE A 46 3.87 9.41 2.36
N PHE A 47 4.96 9.05 3.05
CA PHE A 47 5.48 9.75 4.23
C PHE A 47 7.01 9.66 4.25
N PRO A 48 7.72 10.78 4.47
CA PRO A 48 9.18 10.81 4.41
C PRO A 48 9.84 9.99 5.52
N ASP A 49 9.22 9.91 6.69
CA ASP A 49 9.73 9.20 7.84
C ASP A 49 8.60 8.74 8.76
N ARG A 50 8.99 8.03 9.82
CA ARG A 50 8.07 7.53 10.84
C ARG A 50 7.38 8.67 11.60
N ALA A 51 8.04 9.79 11.86
CA ALA A 51 7.45 10.90 12.62
C ALA A 51 6.33 11.58 11.83
N ALA A 52 6.50 11.74 10.51
CA ALA A 52 5.45 12.23 9.62
C ALA A 52 4.25 11.28 9.56
N TRP A 53 4.49 9.97 9.57
CA TRP A 53 3.43 8.96 9.65
C TRP A 53 2.70 9.01 11.00
N GLU A 54 3.42 9.10 12.13
CA GLU A 54 2.81 9.21 13.46
C GLU A 54 1.96 10.48 13.61
N ALA A 55 2.44 11.60 13.06
CA ALA A 55 1.66 12.84 13.02
C ALA A 55 0.37 12.68 12.19
N ALA A 56 0.41 11.94 11.08
CA ALA A 56 -0.76 11.64 10.27
C ALA A 56 -1.76 10.72 10.98
N CYS A 57 -1.29 9.77 11.78
CA CYS A 57 -2.14 8.97 12.66
C CYS A 57 -2.87 9.86 13.69
N GLY A 58 -2.15 10.78 14.34
CA GLY A 58 -2.78 11.72 15.29
C GLY A 58 -3.79 12.66 14.62
N GLU A 59 -3.50 13.11 13.40
CA GLU A 59 -4.46 13.89 12.61
C GLU A 59 -5.71 13.06 12.24
N LEU A 60 -5.53 11.79 11.90
CA LEU A 60 -6.64 10.88 11.61
C LEU A 60 -7.58 10.74 12.82
N GLU A 61 -7.02 10.51 14.01
CA GLU A 61 -7.78 10.44 15.26
C GLU A 61 -8.56 11.74 15.53
N ARG A 62 -7.91 12.89 15.38
CA ARG A 62 -8.54 14.20 15.59
C ARG A 62 -9.69 14.46 14.62
N ARG A 63 -9.55 14.04 13.36
CA ARG A 63 -10.53 14.26 12.29
C ARG A 63 -11.75 13.35 12.41
N ILE A 64 -11.59 12.18 13.03
CA ILE A 64 -12.73 11.32 13.40
C ILE A 64 -13.68 12.07 14.35
N GLU A 65 -13.17 12.84 15.30
CA GLU A 65 -14.01 13.64 16.21
C GLU A 65 -14.82 14.73 15.48
N GLU A 66 -14.30 15.29 14.38
CA GLU A 66 -15.05 16.21 13.52
C GLU A 66 -16.27 15.53 12.87
N VAL A 67 -16.14 14.24 12.49
CA VAL A 67 -17.26 13.45 11.95
C VAL A 67 -18.30 13.20 13.04
N VAL A 68 -17.86 12.87 14.26
CA VAL A 68 -18.74 12.64 15.42
C VAL A 68 -19.57 13.89 15.72
N ALA A 69 -18.98 15.08 15.60
CA ALA A 69 -19.66 16.36 15.81
C ALA A 69 -20.82 16.63 14.83
N LEU A 70 -20.84 15.98 13.65
CA LEU A 70 -21.93 16.10 12.66
C LEU A 70 -23.12 15.16 12.95
N LYS A 71 -23.02 14.30 13.97
CA LYS A 71 -24.09 13.37 14.35
C LYS A 71 -25.33 14.15 14.78
N GLY A 72 -26.47 13.82 14.15
CA GLY A 72 -27.76 14.45 14.44
C GLY A 72 -27.95 15.84 13.79
N THR A 73 -26.95 16.38 13.09
CA THR A 73 -27.08 17.68 12.41
C THR A 73 -27.42 17.55 10.92
N LEU A 74 -27.42 16.34 10.36
CA LEU A 74 -27.59 16.12 8.91
C LEU A 74 -28.97 16.55 8.38
N SER A 75 -29.99 16.55 9.24
CA SER A 75 -31.34 17.03 8.90
C SER A 75 -31.42 18.56 8.74
N GLN A 76 -30.37 19.31 9.13
CA GLN A 76 -30.34 20.77 9.03
C GLN A 76 -30.09 21.28 7.60
N GLY A 77 -29.91 20.39 6.62
CA GLY A 77 -29.95 20.71 5.19
C GLY A 77 -28.72 20.25 4.40
N ALA A 78 -28.76 20.50 3.08
CA ALA A 78 -27.77 20.02 2.12
C ALA A 78 -26.33 20.45 2.43
N ALA A 79 -26.14 21.62 3.05
CA ALA A 79 -24.82 22.11 3.45
C ALA A 79 -24.15 21.15 4.47
N ARG A 80 -24.89 20.67 5.47
CA ARG A 80 -24.35 19.72 6.47
C ARG A 80 -23.99 18.37 5.86
N LEU A 81 -24.76 17.93 4.87
CA LEU A 81 -24.47 16.71 4.13
C LEU A 81 -23.21 16.85 3.26
N LEU A 82 -23.04 18.00 2.61
CA LEU A 82 -21.84 18.30 1.84
C LEU A 82 -20.58 18.36 2.74
N ASP A 83 -20.69 18.97 3.91
CA ASP A 83 -19.60 19.02 4.89
C ASP A 83 -19.18 17.61 5.31
N LEU A 84 -20.16 16.72 5.58
CA LEU A 84 -19.89 15.31 5.90
C LEU A 84 -19.17 14.59 4.75
N PHE A 85 -19.63 14.73 3.50
CA PHE A 85 -19.01 14.04 2.37
C PHE A 85 -17.57 14.49 2.14
N ARG A 86 -17.30 15.80 2.20
CA ARG A 86 -15.93 16.32 2.08
C ARG A 86 -15.02 15.78 3.17
N LEU A 87 -15.49 15.81 4.42
CA LEU A 87 -14.72 15.28 5.54
C LEU A 87 -14.47 13.77 5.39
N SER A 88 -15.47 13.01 4.93
CA SER A 88 -15.34 11.57 4.66
C SER A 88 -14.31 11.28 3.57
N ASP A 89 -14.28 12.07 2.49
CA ASP A 89 -13.32 11.88 1.40
C ASP A 89 -11.88 12.19 1.86
N GLU A 90 -11.70 13.28 2.60
CA GLU A 90 -10.40 13.66 3.16
C GLU A 90 -9.90 12.63 4.18
N LEU A 91 -10.77 12.18 5.08
CA LEU A 91 -10.46 11.17 6.08
C LEU A 91 -10.14 9.82 5.42
N GLY A 92 -10.89 9.44 4.39
CA GLY A 92 -10.66 8.22 3.62
C GLY A 92 -9.29 8.22 2.96
N GLN A 93 -8.88 9.32 2.32
CA GLN A 93 -7.55 9.47 1.74
C GLN A 93 -6.43 9.38 2.79
N LEU A 94 -6.62 10.03 3.95
CA LEU A 94 -5.66 9.98 5.05
C LEU A 94 -5.52 8.57 5.62
N ALA A 95 -6.64 7.89 5.90
CA ALA A 95 -6.67 6.52 6.38
C ALA A 95 -5.97 5.56 5.40
N HIS A 96 -6.22 5.73 4.09
CA HIS A 96 -5.55 4.95 3.05
C HIS A 96 -4.03 5.13 3.11
N ARG A 97 -3.54 6.37 3.17
CA ARG A 97 -2.09 6.65 3.24
C ARG A 97 -1.45 6.06 4.50
N VAL A 98 -2.09 6.24 5.66
CA VAL A 98 -1.63 5.69 6.95
C VAL A 98 -1.51 4.17 6.90
N TRP A 99 -2.53 3.49 6.37
CA TRP A 99 -2.53 2.03 6.21
C TRP A 99 -1.45 1.55 5.24
N TYR A 100 -1.43 2.09 4.00
CA TYR A 100 -0.55 1.59 2.95
C TYR A 100 0.92 1.83 3.27
N TRP A 101 1.29 2.93 3.93
CA TRP A 101 2.68 3.14 4.32
C TRP A 101 3.16 2.03 5.25
N ALA A 102 2.43 1.73 6.33
CA ALA A 102 2.83 0.69 7.27
C ALA A 102 2.80 -0.72 6.65
N ALA A 103 1.80 -1.02 5.82
CA ALA A 103 1.70 -2.29 5.12
C ALA A 103 2.83 -2.49 4.10
N LEU A 104 3.14 -1.48 3.28
CA LEU A 104 4.21 -1.56 2.29
C LEU A 104 5.58 -1.65 2.95
N ARG A 105 5.80 -0.92 4.07
CA ARG A 105 7.02 -1.05 4.89
C ARG A 105 7.17 -2.48 5.41
N TYR A 106 6.08 -3.09 5.87
CA TYR A 106 6.10 -4.47 6.36
C TYR A 106 6.45 -5.47 5.24
N ASP A 107 5.93 -5.25 4.04
CA ASP A 107 6.22 -6.10 2.88
C ASP A 107 7.68 -6.00 2.39
N GLU A 108 8.45 -4.99 2.82
CA GLU A 108 9.88 -4.90 2.54
C GLU A 108 10.70 -5.98 3.26
N ASP A 109 10.39 -6.24 4.52
CA ASP A 109 10.97 -7.31 5.33
C ASP A 109 10.04 -7.70 6.50
N GLN A 110 9.34 -8.82 6.35
CA GLN A 110 8.40 -9.31 7.37
C GLN A 110 9.07 -9.88 8.63
N ARG A 111 10.41 -9.92 8.68
CA ARG A 111 11.18 -10.28 9.88
C ARG A 111 11.38 -9.09 10.81
N ASP A 112 11.11 -7.86 10.35
CA ASP A 112 11.16 -6.66 11.17
C ASP A 112 9.91 -6.56 12.06
N ASN A 113 10.08 -6.93 13.33
CA ASN A 113 9.03 -6.86 14.33
C ASN A 113 8.59 -5.42 14.64
N GLY A 114 9.48 -4.43 14.50
CA GLY A 114 9.15 -3.03 14.74
C GLY A 114 8.14 -2.53 13.71
N ILE A 115 8.37 -2.82 12.43
CA ILE A 115 7.42 -2.50 11.36
C ILE A 115 6.13 -3.32 11.48
N GLY A 116 6.24 -4.59 11.89
CA GLY A 116 5.07 -5.43 12.20
C GLY A 116 4.13 -4.80 13.24
N ALA A 117 4.70 -4.21 14.30
CA ALA A 117 3.93 -3.51 15.33
C ALA A 117 3.23 -2.25 14.77
N LEU A 118 3.91 -1.47 13.92
CA LEU A 118 3.30 -0.29 13.28
C LEU A 118 2.12 -0.68 12.38
N ARG A 119 2.25 -1.77 11.61
CA ARG A 119 1.14 -2.27 10.79
C ARG A 119 -0.04 -2.72 11.65
N GLN A 120 0.23 -3.42 12.76
CA GLN A 120 -0.82 -3.86 13.68
C GLN A 120 -1.55 -2.69 14.32
N GLN A 121 -0.85 -1.61 14.67
CA GLN A 121 -1.43 -0.39 15.24
C GLN A 121 -2.56 0.17 14.36
N VAL A 122 -2.39 0.13 13.03
CA VAL A 122 -3.36 0.71 12.07
C VAL A 122 -4.32 -0.31 11.46
N GLN A 123 -4.20 -1.59 11.83
CA GLN A 123 -5.10 -2.66 11.39
C GLN A 123 -6.33 -2.81 12.29
N ALA A 124 -6.20 -2.42 13.57
CA ALA A 124 -7.21 -2.58 14.61
C ALA A 124 -8.29 -1.49 14.53
#